data_AF-A0A8C5TNH5-F1
#
_entry.id   AF-A0A8C5TNH5-F1
#
_cell.length_a   1.000
_cell.length_b   1.000
_cell.length_c   1.000
_cell.angle_alpha   90.00
_cell.angle_beta   90.00
_cell.angle_gamma   90.00
#
_symmetry.space_group_name_H-M   'P 1'
#
loop_
_entity.id
_entity.type
_entity.pdbx_description
1 polymer ?
#
loop_
_entity_poly.entity_id
_entity_poly.type
_entity_poly.pdbx_seq_one_letter_code
_entity_poly.pdbx_strand_id
1 'polypeptide(L)'
;MHSEITGKLLSGCQCCMPYDVSDKHYFFQGLFPAILNLASNAHISTNATCGEKGPEMFCKLVEHVPGRPLRNAQCRVCDRHSANPKEQHPISSAIDGTNNWWQSPSIQNGRQYHWVTITLDLRQVFQVAYVIIKAANAPRPGNWILERSIDGTEFRPWQYYAISDTECLTRYNITPRIGPPTYKRDDEVICTSYYSRLVPLEHGEVPLFLYLQFSILFFKSQSILFQLQNRYYYSIKDISVGGMCICYGHARSCPLDEITKKLQCQCEHNTCGESCNKCCPGYHQKPWRPGTLSAGNKCEKCNCHNKAEDCYYNQSIADQKRSMDIHGQYVGGGVCLNCTQHTAGINCEMCADGYFRPLKVRFRNGLGCIPCNCSQFGSVSEGCDDQGQCHCVPGVAGEKCALGYRDYPDCVACDCDLSGTKAETCNGTEGVCGCEEETGICTCKVLSYSAPSGEGFLDIDCIKVMEDTGLKELEKALCIIYECT
;
A
#
# COMPACT_ATOMS: atom_id res chain seq x y z
N MET A 1 -2.75 60.70 3.60
CA MET A 1 -3.94 60.09 4.24
C MET A 1 -4.49 58.90 3.42
N HIS A 2 -3.62 58.06 2.87
CA HIS A 2 -3.97 56.84 2.11
C HIS A 2 -2.85 55.81 2.28
N SER A 3 -2.61 55.36 3.52
CA SER A 3 -1.78 54.17 3.79
C SER A 3 -2.15 53.45 5.10
N GLU A 4 -3.37 53.60 5.62
CA GLU A 4 -3.73 53.13 6.97
C GLU A 4 -4.98 52.23 7.05
N ILE A 5 -5.48 51.70 5.92
CA ILE A 5 -6.70 50.84 5.95
C ILE A 5 -6.45 49.41 5.42
N THR A 6 -5.28 49.11 4.85
CA THR A 6 -4.85 47.73 4.52
C THR A 6 -4.05 47.08 5.64
N GLY A 7 -4.41 47.35 6.90
CA GLY A 7 -3.74 46.81 8.10
C GLY A 7 -4.66 46.20 9.15
N LYS A 8 -5.98 46.11 8.91
CA LYS A 8 -6.95 45.72 9.97
C LYS A 8 -7.87 44.54 9.67
N LEU A 9 -7.57 43.71 8.67
CA LEU A 9 -8.27 42.44 8.43
C LEU A 9 -7.35 41.22 8.27
N LEU A 10 -6.05 41.38 8.61
CA LEU A 10 -5.08 40.30 8.80
C LEU A 10 -4.55 40.25 10.25
N SER A 11 -5.32 40.74 11.22
CA SER A 11 -4.99 40.68 12.66
C SER A 11 -5.80 39.64 13.42
N GLY A 12 -6.13 38.51 12.78
CA GLY A 12 -6.95 37.44 13.36
C GLY A 12 -6.40 36.02 13.28
N CYS A 13 -5.33 35.76 12.52
CA CYS A 13 -4.62 34.47 12.53
C CYS A 13 -3.15 34.72 12.81
N GLN A 14 -2.81 34.70 14.09
CA GLN A 14 -1.45 34.74 14.60
C GLN A 14 -0.81 33.36 14.40
N CYS A 15 -0.08 33.19 13.28
CA CYS A 15 0.84 32.06 13.08
C CYS A 15 2.22 32.49 12.56
N CYS A 16 2.58 33.78 12.73
CA CYS A 16 3.96 34.24 12.61
C CYS A 16 4.27 35.11 13.84
N MET A 17 4.80 34.49 14.88
CA MET A 17 5.38 35.16 16.04
C MET A 17 6.91 35.20 15.86
N PRO A 18 7.59 36.36 15.95
CA PRO A 18 9.00 36.41 16.29
C PRO A 18 9.08 36.41 17.83
N TYR A 19 9.28 35.24 18.44
CA TYR A 19 9.45 35.13 19.88
C TYR A 19 10.69 34.28 20.23
N ASP A 20 11.37 34.74 21.27
CA ASP A 20 12.66 34.32 21.79
C ASP A 20 12.93 32.80 21.78
N VAL A 21 14.15 32.47 21.36
CA VAL A 21 14.74 31.13 21.37
C VAL A 21 15.08 30.76 22.82
N SER A 22 14.12 30.19 23.54
CA SER A 22 14.40 29.31 24.68
C SER A 22 13.46 28.11 24.68
N ASP A 23 13.92 27.02 24.05
CA ASP A 23 13.73 25.64 24.50
C ASP A 23 12.31 25.09 24.73
N LYS A 24 11.40 25.22 23.75
CA LYS A 24 10.34 24.21 23.49
C LYS A 24 10.04 24.08 22.00
N HIS A 25 10.84 23.29 21.29
CA HIS A 25 10.48 22.82 19.95
C HIS A 25 9.22 21.93 20.04
N TYR A 26 8.05 22.48 19.70
CA TYR A 26 6.94 21.65 19.23
C TYR A 26 7.32 21.15 17.82
N PHE A 27 8.11 20.08 17.75
CA PHE A 27 8.35 19.37 16.49
C PHE A 27 7.05 18.67 16.10
N PHE A 28 6.33 19.21 15.12
CA PHE A 28 5.29 18.45 14.44
C PHE A 28 5.91 17.17 13.90
N GLN A 29 5.33 16.02 14.26
CA GLN A 29 5.87 14.74 13.86
C GLN A 29 5.40 14.34 12.45
N GLY A 30 4.19 14.75 12.07
CA GLY A 30 3.69 14.63 10.69
C GLY A 30 4.27 15.68 9.76
N LEU A 31 4.38 15.35 8.48
CA LEU A 31 4.99 16.17 7.44
C LEU A 31 3.94 16.54 6.39
N PHE A 32 3.70 17.84 6.21
CA PHE A 32 2.69 18.36 5.30
C PHE A 32 3.34 19.37 4.34
N PRO A 33 3.13 19.23 3.01
CA PRO A 33 3.63 20.20 2.06
C PRO A 33 2.99 21.58 2.26
N ALA A 34 3.72 22.63 1.89
CA ALA A 34 3.18 23.98 1.86
C ALA A 34 2.04 24.10 0.82
N ILE A 35 1.09 25.00 1.09
CA ILE A 35 0.06 25.37 0.11
C ILE A 35 0.74 26.14 -1.04
N LEU A 36 0.47 25.71 -2.26
CA LEU A 36 0.97 26.34 -3.49
C LEU A 36 -0.17 26.69 -4.45
N ASN A 37 0.09 27.60 -5.39
CA ASN A 37 -0.87 27.90 -6.45
C ASN A 37 -0.80 26.82 -7.54
N LEU A 38 -1.80 25.94 -7.56
CA LEU A 38 -1.91 24.83 -8.49
C LEU A 38 -2.24 25.28 -9.91
N ALA A 39 -2.84 26.46 -10.07
CA ALA A 39 -3.28 26.96 -11.36
C ALA A 39 -2.12 27.26 -12.33
N SER A 40 -0.96 27.69 -11.82
CA SER A 40 0.19 28.08 -12.64
C SER A 40 0.79 26.95 -13.48
N ASN A 41 0.61 25.70 -13.05
CA ASN A 41 1.09 24.50 -13.78
C ASN A 41 -0.04 23.70 -14.44
N ALA A 42 -1.27 24.19 -14.35
CA ALA A 42 -2.45 23.53 -14.88
C ALA A 42 -2.59 23.73 -16.38
N HIS A 43 -3.32 22.82 -17.04
CA HIS A 43 -3.79 23.04 -18.40
C HIS A 43 -5.12 23.80 -18.35
N ILE A 44 -5.14 25.03 -18.86
CA ILE A 44 -6.34 25.87 -18.90
C ILE A 44 -6.92 25.92 -20.31
N SER A 45 -8.25 25.85 -20.42
CA SER A 45 -8.98 25.95 -21.67
C SER A 45 -10.28 26.75 -21.49
N THR A 46 -10.79 27.30 -22.59
CA THR A 46 -12.05 28.05 -22.63
C THR A 46 -12.78 27.78 -23.93
N ASN A 47 -14.11 27.87 -23.93
CA ASN A 47 -14.92 27.69 -25.12
C ASN A 47 -14.95 28.94 -26.04
N ALA A 48 -14.55 30.11 -25.56
CA ALA A 48 -14.57 31.34 -26.33
C ALA A 48 -13.51 32.34 -25.87
N THR A 49 -12.71 32.87 -26.80
CA THR A 49 -11.77 33.97 -26.56
C THR A 49 -11.96 35.07 -27.60
N CYS A 50 -11.85 36.34 -27.20
CA CYS A 50 -11.94 37.44 -28.17
C CYS A 50 -10.85 37.36 -29.24
N GLY A 51 -11.14 37.85 -30.44
CA GLY A 51 -10.15 37.92 -31.52
C GLY A 51 -9.90 36.60 -32.29
N GLU A 52 -10.58 35.50 -31.96
CA GLU A 52 -10.39 34.20 -32.64
C GLU A 52 -10.94 34.15 -34.08
N LYS A 53 -12.02 34.91 -34.35
CA LYS A 53 -12.64 34.98 -35.69
C LYS A 53 -12.19 36.20 -36.49
N GLY A 54 -11.21 36.94 -35.97
CA GLY A 54 -10.75 38.23 -36.49
C GLY A 54 -10.87 39.35 -35.44
N PRO A 55 -10.36 40.55 -35.76
CA PRO A 55 -10.33 41.68 -34.83
C PRO A 55 -11.73 42.10 -34.38
N GLU A 56 -11.95 42.22 -33.07
CA GLU A 56 -13.21 42.70 -32.51
C GLU A 56 -13.00 43.89 -31.57
N MET A 57 -13.95 44.82 -31.58
CA MET A 57 -13.93 45.99 -30.70
C MET A 57 -14.61 45.67 -29.37
N PHE A 58 -14.00 46.11 -28.28
CA PHE A 58 -14.59 46.07 -26.94
C PHE A 58 -14.44 47.43 -26.26
N CYS A 59 -15.38 47.79 -25.38
CA CYS A 59 -15.37 49.08 -24.67
C CYS A 59 -15.45 48.87 -23.17
N LYS A 60 -14.54 49.53 -22.43
CA LYS A 60 -14.57 49.53 -20.97
C LYS A 60 -15.81 50.22 -20.43
N LEU A 61 -16.36 49.66 -19.35
CA LEU A 61 -17.38 50.32 -18.55
C LEU A 61 -16.74 51.47 -17.76
N VAL A 62 -17.15 52.70 -18.05
CA VAL A 62 -16.80 53.89 -17.27
C VAL A 62 -17.99 54.31 -16.41
N GLU A 63 -17.70 54.74 -15.18
CA GLU A 63 -18.68 55.31 -14.28
C GLU A 63 -19.23 56.61 -14.88
N HIS A 64 -20.55 56.70 -15.06
CA HIS A 64 -21.19 57.90 -15.61
C HIS A 64 -21.45 58.90 -14.50
N VAL A 65 -20.86 60.10 -14.59
CA VAL A 65 -21.26 61.25 -13.79
C VAL A 65 -22.53 61.83 -14.43
N PRO A 66 -23.68 61.92 -13.71
CA PRO A 66 -24.91 62.46 -14.26
C PRO A 66 -24.70 63.85 -14.87
N GLY A 67 -25.16 64.05 -16.11
CA GLY A 67 -25.16 65.36 -16.77
C GLY A 67 -23.95 65.69 -17.66
N ARG A 68 -23.00 64.76 -17.86
CA ARG A 68 -21.91 64.92 -18.85
C ARG A 68 -22.00 63.89 -19.97
N PRO A 69 -22.00 64.28 -21.26
CA PRO A 69 -21.99 63.32 -22.37
C PRO A 69 -20.72 62.46 -22.33
N LEU A 70 -20.85 61.16 -22.62
CA LEU A 70 -19.74 60.21 -22.75
C LEU A 70 -18.84 60.63 -23.91
N ARG A 71 -17.77 61.38 -23.59
CA ARG A 71 -16.87 61.93 -24.62
C ARG A 71 -15.83 60.94 -25.12
N ASN A 72 -15.50 59.90 -24.35
CA ASN A 72 -14.51 58.87 -24.69
C ASN A 72 -14.96 57.51 -24.16
N ALA A 73 -15.70 56.72 -24.94
CA ALA A 73 -15.75 55.28 -24.67
C ALA A 73 -14.32 54.77 -24.88
N GLN A 74 -13.66 54.29 -23.82
CA GLN A 74 -12.31 53.72 -23.91
C GLN A 74 -12.41 52.35 -24.60
N CYS A 75 -12.66 52.38 -25.90
CA CYS A 75 -12.78 51.21 -26.74
C CYS A 75 -11.40 50.82 -27.29
N ARG A 76 -11.17 49.51 -27.39
CA ARG A 76 -9.93 48.91 -27.88
C ARG A 76 -10.27 47.73 -28.78
N VAL A 77 -9.27 47.27 -29.52
CA VAL A 77 -9.35 46.09 -30.37
C VAL A 77 -8.83 44.89 -29.59
N CYS A 78 -9.50 43.75 -29.70
CA CYS A 78 -8.96 42.44 -29.37
C CYS A 78 -8.77 41.64 -30.65
N ASP A 79 -7.56 41.17 -30.90
CA ASP A 79 -7.21 40.35 -32.05
C ASP A 79 -6.13 39.34 -31.65
N ARG A 80 -6.44 38.06 -31.80
CA ARG A 80 -5.54 36.95 -31.46
C ARG A 80 -4.33 36.90 -32.38
N HIS A 81 -4.45 37.41 -33.60
CA HIS A 81 -3.40 37.39 -34.61
C HIS A 81 -2.67 38.74 -34.75
N SER A 82 -3.00 39.73 -33.92
CA SER A 82 -2.37 41.05 -33.96
C SER A 82 -0.89 40.96 -33.61
N ALA A 83 -0.06 41.76 -34.29
CA ALA A 83 1.35 41.91 -33.94
C ALA A 83 1.56 42.64 -32.60
N ASN A 84 0.53 43.33 -32.09
CA ASN A 84 0.57 44.05 -30.83
C ASN A 84 0.11 43.14 -29.67
N PRO A 85 0.99 42.74 -28.74
CA PRO A 85 0.62 41.86 -27.63
C PRO A 85 -0.48 42.44 -26.72
N LYS A 86 -0.68 43.76 -26.69
CA LYS A 86 -1.72 44.41 -25.88
C LYS A 86 -3.14 44.19 -26.40
N GLU A 87 -3.27 43.68 -27.62
CA GLU A 87 -4.55 43.33 -28.25
C GLU A 87 -4.84 41.83 -28.15
N GLN A 88 -3.88 41.04 -27.66
CA GLN A 88 -4.02 39.60 -27.45
C GLN A 88 -4.42 39.32 -26.00
N HIS A 89 -5.52 38.58 -25.81
CA HIS A 89 -6.06 38.22 -24.48
C HIS A 89 -6.31 36.71 -24.34
N PRO A 90 -5.26 35.86 -24.49
CA PRO A 90 -5.40 34.40 -24.46
C PRO A 90 -5.74 33.87 -23.07
N ILE A 91 -6.34 32.67 -23.00
CA ILE A 91 -6.74 32.05 -21.73
C ILE A 91 -5.57 31.75 -20.79
N SER A 92 -4.37 31.52 -21.35
CA SER A 92 -3.14 31.33 -20.57
C SER A 92 -2.82 32.52 -19.66
N SER A 93 -3.23 33.74 -20.04
CA SER A 93 -3.00 34.93 -19.22
C SER A 93 -3.81 34.99 -17.93
N ALA A 94 -4.77 34.10 -17.74
CA ALA A 94 -5.47 33.97 -16.46
C ALA A 94 -4.65 33.23 -15.38
N ILE A 95 -3.56 32.54 -15.76
CA ILE A 95 -2.75 31.71 -14.84
C ILE A 95 -1.24 31.96 -14.95
N ASP A 96 -0.81 32.90 -15.80
CA ASP A 96 0.61 33.17 -16.08
C ASP A 96 1.30 34.03 -15.00
N GLY A 97 0.56 34.52 -14.01
CA GLY A 97 1.06 35.36 -12.92
C GLY A 97 1.44 36.78 -13.35
N THR A 98 1.11 37.19 -14.58
CA THR A 98 1.33 38.55 -15.08
C THR A 98 0.12 39.46 -14.81
N ASN A 99 0.21 40.73 -15.22
CA ASN A 99 -0.92 41.67 -15.19
C ASN A 99 -1.74 41.64 -16.49
N ASN A 100 -1.45 40.72 -17.42
CA ASN A 100 -2.28 40.50 -18.59
C ASN A 100 -3.60 39.82 -18.17
N TRP A 101 -4.53 39.69 -19.10
CA TRP A 101 -5.81 39.05 -18.82
C TRP A 101 -6.30 38.26 -20.00
N TRP A 102 -7.10 37.25 -19.70
CA TRP A 102 -7.97 36.60 -20.68
C TRP A 102 -9.26 37.39 -20.84
N GLN A 103 -9.79 37.45 -22.07
CA GLN A 103 -11.05 38.12 -22.35
C GLN A 103 -11.95 37.27 -23.27
N SER A 104 -13.23 37.16 -22.91
CA SER A 104 -14.23 36.53 -23.78
C SER A 104 -14.65 37.45 -24.93
N PRO A 105 -15.27 36.91 -25.98
CA PRO A 105 -15.90 37.74 -27.00
C PRO A 105 -16.99 38.65 -26.43
N SER A 106 -17.21 39.78 -27.09
CA SER A 106 -18.34 40.65 -26.78
C SER A 106 -19.68 39.96 -27.07
N ILE A 107 -20.64 40.07 -26.16
CA ILE A 107 -22.04 39.59 -26.29
C ILE A 107 -22.73 40.21 -27.52
N GLN A 108 -22.30 41.40 -27.95
CA GLN A 108 -22.74 42.01 -29.21
C GLN A 108 -22.46 41.13 -30.44
N ASN A 109 -21.41 40.30 -30.37
CA ASN A 109 -21.00 39.39 -31.44
C ASN A 109 -21.80 38.06 -31.43
N GLY A 110 -22.70 37.85 -30.46
CA GLY A 110 -23.60 36.71 -30.44
C GLY A 110 -24.11 36.33 -29.05
N ARG A 111 -25.36 35.86 -28.99
CA ARG A 111 -26.00 35.42 -27.73
C ARG A 111 -25.32 34.19 -27.11
N GLN A 112 -24.63 33.38 -27.90
CA GLN A 112 -23.89 32.23 -27.38
C GLN A 112 -22.81 32.64 -26.35
N TYR A 113 -22.29 33.87 -26.43
CA TYR A 113 -21.27 34.37 -25.49
C TYR A 113 -21.84 34.79 -24.13
N HIS A 114 -23.16 34.61 -23.90
CA HIS A 114 -23.72 34.65 -22.55
C HIS A 114 -23.20 33.48 -21.69
N TRP A 115 -22.80 32.36 -22.31
CA TRP A 115 -22.31 31.15 -21.67
C TRP A 115 -20.85 30.91 -22.01
N VAL A 116 -19.99 31.18 -21.05
CA VAL A 116 -18.55 30.92 -21.18
C VAL A 116 -18.12 29.96 -20.11
N THR A 117 -17.37 28.93 -20.53
CA THR A 117 -16.84 27.89 -19.65
C THR A 117 -15.34 27.95 -19.68
N ILE A 118 -14.72 28.13 -18.51
CA ILE A 118 -13.28 27.98 -18.32
C ILE A 118 -13.04 26.67 -17.59
N THR A 119 -12.19 25.81 -18.13
CA THR A 119 -11.82 24.54 -17.53
C THR A 119 -10.34 24.53 -17.21
N LEU A 120 -10.03 24.26 -15.94
CA LEU A 120 -8.68 24.12 -15.41
C LEU A 120 -8.44 22.64 -15.07
N ASP A 121 -7.50 22.00 -15.76
CA ASP A 121 -7.08 20.61 -15.50
C ASP A 121 -5.75 20.61 -14.74
N LEU A 122 -5.82 20.17 -13.49
CA LEU A 122 -4.67 20.08 -12.59
C LEU A 122 -3.84 18.81 -12.82
N ARG A 123 -4.24 17.93 -13.75
CA ARG A 123 -3.59 16.65 -14.15
C ARG A 123 -3.56 15.55 -13.10
N GLN A 124 -3.74 15.89 -11.82
CA GLN A 124 -3.83 14.96 -10.70
C GLN A 124 -4.76 15.50 -9.62
N VAL A 125 -5.04 14.67 -8.62
CA VAL A 125 -5.94 15.01 -7.52
C VAL A 125 -5.18 15.80 -6.46
N PHE A 126 -5.69 16.99 -6.10
CA PHE A 126 -5.12 17.83 -5.04
C PHE A 126 -6.09 18.06 -3.92
N GLN A 127 -5.52 18.42 -2.78
CA GLN A 127 -6.21 18.87 -1.58
C GLN A 127 -6.28 20.41 -1.62
N VAL A 128 -7.43 20.96 -2.02
CA VAL A 128 -7.58 22.41 -2.27
C VAL A 128 -8.14 23.14 -1.06
N ALA A 129 -7.48 24.24 -0.70
CA ALA A 129 -7.79 25.10 0.43
C ALA A 129 -8.59 26.35 0.03
N TYR A 130 -8.34 26.90 -1.16
CA TYR A 130 -9.08 28.05 -1.67
C TYR A 130 -9.05 28.13 -3.19
N VAL A 131 -10.03 28.86 -3.74
CA VAL A 131 -10.07 29.30 -5.13
C VAL A 131 -10.31 30.80 -5.13
N ILE A 132 -9.47 31.56 -5.81
CA ILE A 132 -9.62 33.02 -5.93
C ILE A 132 -9.64 33.35 -7.41
N ILE A 133 -10.68 34.06 -7.83
CA ILE A 133 -10.80 34.59 -9.20
C ILE A 133 -10.76 36.11 -9.13
N LYS A 134 -9.89 36.72 -9.92
CA LYS A 134 -9.78 38.18 -10.04
C LYS A 134 -10.18 38.62 -11.44
N ALA A 135 -11.23 39.43 -11.51
CA ALA A 135 -11.62 40.10 -12.74
C ALA A 135 -10.56 41.15 -13.14
N ALA A 136 -10.45 41.47 -14.43
CA ALA A 136 -9.53 42.48 -14.92
C ALA A 136 -10.27 43.78 -15.26
N ASN A 137 -10.41 44.10 -16.55
CA ASN A 137 -11.05 45.31 -17.09
C ASN A 137 -12.58 45.19 -17.25
N ALA A 138 -13.21 44.26 -16.52
CA ALA A 138 -14.65 44.07 -16.49
C ALA A 138 -15.10 43.78 -15.04
N PRO A 139 -16.37 44.05 -14.69
CA PRO A 139 -16.93 43.68 -13.40
C PRO A 139 -16.89 42.16 -13.18
N ARG A 140 -17.09 41.75 -11.92
CA ARG A 140 -17.22 40.32 -11.60
C ARG A 140 -18.43 39.70 -12.31
N PRO A 141 -18.34 38.43 -12.70
CA PRO A 141 -19.47 37.70 -13.24
C PRO A 141 -20.64 37.68 -12.24
N GLY A 142 -21.85 37.83 -12.78
CA GLY A 142 -23.07 37.92 -12.01
C GLY A 142 -23.55 36.54 -11.57
N ASN A 143 -24.21 35.82 -12.48
CA ASN A 143 -24.60 34.45 -12.20
C ASN A 143 -23.53 33.51 -12.71
N TRP A 144 -23.06 32.58 -11.89
CA TRP A 144 -22.13 31.56 -12.35
C TRP A 144 -22.05 30.40 -11.37
N ILE A 145 -21.48 29.29 -11.84
CA ILE A 145 -21.30 28.07 -11.07
C ILE A 145 -19.83 27.73 -11.03
N LEU A 146 -19.33 27.43 -9.84
CA LEU A 146 -18.06 26.78 -9.65
C LEU A 146 -18.29 25.29 -9.53
N GLU A 147 -17.69 24.51 -10.41
CA GLU A 147 -17.80 23.05 -10.42
C GLU A 147 -16.44 22.40 -10.19
N ARG A 148 -16.45 21.19 -9.62
CA ARG A 148 -15.26 20.38 -9.38
C ARG A 148 -15.45 18.95 -9.90
N SER A 149 -14.36 18.31 -10.29
CA SER A 149 -14.35 16.94 -10.81
C SER A 149 -13.10 16.18 -10.35
N ILE A 150 -13.26 14.91 -9.96
CA ILE A 150 -12.15 14.02 -9.58
C ILE A 150 -11.59 13.22 -10.78
N ASP A 151 -12.42 12.97 -11.79
CA ASP A 151 -12.11 12.15 -12.96
C ASP A 151 -11.77 13.01 -14.20
N GLY A 152 -12.31 14.24 -14.25
CA GLY A 152 -12.23 15.16 -15.38
C GLY A 152 -13.42 15.03 -16.33
N THR A 153 -14.40 14.19 -16.02
CA THR A 153 -15.57 13.91 -16.87
C THR A 153 -16.88 14.24 -16.19
N GLU A 154 -17.03 13.89 -14.91
CA GLU A 154 -18.21 14.23 -14.13
C GLU A 154 -17.92 15.47 -13.28
N PHE A 155 -18.66 16.54 -13.54
CA PHE A 155 -18.56 17.80 -12.78
C PHE A 155 -19.71 17.91 -11.80
N ARG A 156 -19.37 18.27 -10.56
CA ARG A 156 -20.35 18.50 -9.49
C ARG A 156 -20.25 19.93 -9.01
N PRO A 157 -21.40 20.58 -8.73
CA PRO A 157 -21.41 21.95 -8.25
C PRO A 157 -20.74 22.03 -6.89
N TRP A 158 -19.93 23.06 -6.74
CA TRP A 158 -19.25 23.38 -5.50
C TRP A 158 -19.82 24.64 -4.87
N GLN A 159 -20.10 25.65 -5.69
CA GLN A 159 -20.79 26.85 -5.25
C GLN A 159 -21.53 27.52 -6.40
N TYR A 160 -22.69 28.08 -6.07
CA TYR A 160 -23.47 28.92 -6.96
C TYR A 160 -23.30 30.39 -6.58
N TYR A 161 -23.24 31.23 -7.60
CA TYR A 161 -23.19 32.67 -7.48
C TYR A 161 -24.33 33.26 -8.30
N ALA A 162 -25.05 34.22 -7.73
CA ALA A 162 -26.18 34.87 -8.38
C ALA A 162 -26.16 36.38 -8.16
N ILE A 163 -26.68 37.20 -9.10
CA ILE A 163 -26.72 38.66 -8.96
C ILE A 163 -27.63 39.15 -7.82
N SER A 164 -28.57 38.31 -7.39
CA SER A 164 -29.48 38.59 -6.29
C SER A 164 -29.85 37.32 -5.54
N ASP A 165 -30.27 37.49 -4.28
CA ASP A 165 -30.72 36.37 -3.44
C ASP A 165 -31.94 35.65 -4.04
N THR A 166 -32.83 36.39 -4.71
CA THR A 166 -33.98 35.82 -5.42
C THR A 166 -33.55 34.91 -6.56
N GLU A 167 -32.49 35.29 -7.29
CA GLU A 167 -31.99 34.47 -8.41
C GLU A 167 -31.39 33.14 -7.97
N CYS A 168 -30.84 33.05 -6.76
CA CYS A 168 -30.42 31.76 -6.20
C CYS A 168 -31.57 30.74 -6.19
N LEU A 169 -32.77 31.18 -5.78
CA LEU A 169 -33.94 30.31 -5.72
C LEU A 169 -34.53 30.07 -7.10
N THR A 170 -34.75 31.12 -7.90
CA THR A 170 -35.45 30.96 -9.18
C THR A 170 -34.59 30.29 -10.25
N ARG A 171 -33.25 30.40 -10.19
CA ARG A 171 -32.34 29.89 -11.21
C ARG A 171 -31.69 28.57 -10.84
N TYR A 172 -31.27 28.44 -9.58
CA TYR A 172 -30.55 27.26 -9.10
C TYR A 172 -31.36 26.40 -8.14
N ASN A 173 -32.57 26.82 -7.77
CA ASN A 173 -33.41 26.14 -6.78
C ASN A 173 -32.70 25.94 -5.43
N ILE A 174 -31.89 26.93 -5.03
CA ILE A 174 -31.13 26.91 -3.78
C ILE A 174 -31.49 28.14 -2.96
N THR A 175 -31.79 27.94 -1.68
CA THR A 175 -32.00 29.04 -0.74
C THR A 175 -30.72 29.87 -0.58
N PRO A 176 -30.78 31.20 -0.78
CA PRO A 176 -29.61 32.06 -0.72
C PRO A 176 -29.01 32.13 0.68
N ARG A 177 -27.67 32.13 0.77
CA ARG A 177 -26.94 32.42 2.00
C ARG A 177 -26.77 33.93 2.14
N ILE A 178 -27.49 34.50 3.10
CA ILE A 178 -27.49 35.95 3.37
C ILE A 178 -26.18 36.35 4.07
N GLY A 179 -25.55 37.40 3.56
CA GLY A 179 -24.31 37.94 4.10
C GLY A 179 -23.05 37.23 3.57
N PRO A 180 -21.91 37.35 4.29
CA PRO A 180 -20.68 36.67 3.91
C PRO A 180 -20.86 35.15 3.85
N PRO A 181 -20.33 34.46 2.82
CA PRO A 181 -20.43 33.01 2.70
C PRO A 181 -19.85 32.29 3.91
N THR A 182 -20.65 31.39 4.49
CA THR A 182 -20.30 30.56 5.63
C THR A 182 -20.87 29.17 5.40
N TYR A 183 -20.12 28.13 5.74
CA TYR A 183 -20.56 26.74 5.60
C TYR A 183 -20.90 26.18 6.99
N LYS A 184 -21.74 25.16 7.06
CA LYS A 184 -22.02 24.38 8.28
C LYS A 184 -21.44 22.98 8.19
N ARG A 185 -21.31 22.46 6.97
CA ARG A 185 -20.74 21.16 6.65
C ARG A 185 -19.82 21.31 5.45
N ASP A 186 -18.85 20.42 5.35
CA ASP A 186 -17.81 20.51 4.31
C ASP A 186 -18.31 20.10 2.92
N ASP A 187 -19.45 19.39 2.86
CA ASP A 187 -20.15 18.99 1.64
C ASP A 187 -21.29 19.94 1.25
N GLU A 188 -21.51 21.02 2.00
CA GLU A 188 -22.61 21.96 1.75
C GLU A 188 -22.34 22.80 0.51
N VAL A 189 -23.23 22.69 -0.49
CA VAL A 189 -23.23 23.55 -1.67
C VAL A 189 -24.21 24.69 -1.46
N ILE A 190 -23.68 25.92 -1.43
CA ILE A 190 -24.47 27.13 -1.17
C ILE A 190 -24.64 27.98 -2.43
N CYS A 191 -25.61 28.90 -2.39
CA CYS A 191 -25.70 30.01 -3.33
C CYS A 191 -25.55 31.36 -2.61
N THR A 192 -24.77 32.28 -3.16
CA THR A 192 -24.58 33.63 -2.58
C THR A 192 -24.62 34.72 -3.64
N SER A 193 -25.16 35.88 -3.28
CA SER A 193 -25.10 37.10 -4.10
C SER A 193 -24.02 38.10 -3.66
N TYR A 194 -23.31 37.80 -2.57
CA TYR A 194 -22.37 38.73 -1.93
C TYR A 194 -21.23 39.17 -2.86
N TYR A 195 -20.71 38.23 -3.66
CA TYR A 195 -19.59 38.47 -4.59
C TYR A 195 -20.01 38.77 -6.03
N SER A 196 -21.30 38.75 -6.33
CA SER A 196 -21.85 39.02 -7.67
C SER A 196 -22.30 40.47 -7.86
N ARG A 197 -21.98 41.35 -6.90
CA ARG A 197 -22.26 42.79 -6.99
C ARG A 197 -21.38 43.46 -8.05
N LEU A 198 -21.97 44.38 -8.80
CA LEU A 198 -21.36 45.11 -9.93
C LEU A 198 -20.12 45.93 -9.54
N VAL A 199 -20.06 46.43 -8.30
CA VAL A 199 -18.92 47.21 -7.79
C VAL A 199 -17.94 46.25 -7.09
N PRO A 200 -16.62 46.32 -7.39
CA PRO A 200 -15.96 47.28 -8.29
C PRO A 200 -16.08 46.90 -9.78
N LEU A 201 -16.02 47.92 -10.66
CA LEU A 201 -16.14 47.75 -12.12
C LEU A 201 -14.90 47.13 -12.78
N GLU A 202 -13.77 47.15 -12.10
CA GLU A 202 -12.52 46.49 -12.49
C GLU A 202 -11.89 45.86 -11.25
N HIS A 203 -11.05 44.85 -11.45
CA HIS A 203 -10.24 44.24 -10.37
C HIS A 203 -11.04 43.62 -9.22
N GLY A 204 -12.31 43.30 -9.44
CA GLY A 204 -13.14 42.65 -8.44
C GLY A 204 -12.66 41.23 -8.16
N GLU A 205 -12.58 40.87 -6.89
CA GLU A 205 -12.17 39.54 -6.44
C GLU A 205 -13.37 38.71 -5.97
N VAL A 206 -13.35 37.42 -6.28
CA VAL A 206 -14.24 36.41 -5.71
C VAL A 206 -13.38 35.37 -4.99
N PRO A 207 -13.14 35.54 -3.68
CA PRO A 207 -12.49 34.53 -2.88
C PRO A 207 -13.48 33.45 -2.46
N LEU A 208 -13.05 32.20 -2.55
CA LEU A 208 -13.69 31.04 -1.97
C LEU A 208 -12.71 30.37 -1.02
N PHE A 209 -12.98 30.48 0.28
CA PHE A 209 -12.20 29.80 1.31
C PHE A 209 -12.95 28.54 1.76
N LEU A 210 -12.24 27.41 1.78
CA LEU A 210 -12.83 26.10 2.08
C LEU A 210 -12.55 25.67 3.52
N TYR A 211 -12.18 26.62 4.38
CA TYR A 211 -11.83 26.36 5.76
C TYR A 211 -13.09 26.23 6.61
N LEU A 212 -13.67 25.03 6.62
CA LEU A 212 -14.29 24.51 7.83
C LEU A 212 -13.75 23.10 8.09
N GLN A 213 -13.27 22.93 9.31
CA GLN A 213 -12.96 21.72 10.06
C GLN A 213 -12.78 20.39 9.27
N PHE A 214 -11.54 20.14 8.84
CA PHE A 214 -10.97 18.81 8.52
C PHE A 214 -11.48 18.02 7.31
N SER A 215 -12.55 18.38 6.58
CA SER A 215 -12.82 17.71 5.29
C SER A 215 -12.37 18.57 4.13
N ILE A 216 -11.10 18.42 3.82
CA ILE A 216 -10.51 19.10 2.68
C ILE A 216 -10.90 18.36 1.40
N LEU A 217 -11.37 19.11 0.40
CA LEU A 217 -11.94 18.55 -0.81
C LEU A 217 -10.85 18.22 -1.85
N PHE A 218 -11.02 17.05 -2.48
CA PHE A 218 -10.09 16.47 -3.44
C PHE A 218 -10.66 16.54 -4.86
N PHE A 219 -9.86 17.00 -5.83
CA PHE A 219 -10.28 17.03 -7.25
C PHE A 219 -9.12 17.26 -8.22
N LYS A 220 -9.39 16.94 -9.49
CA LYS A 220 -8.50 16.96 -10.64
C LYS A 220 -8.79 18.11 -11.61
N SER A 221 -10.05 18.51 -11.76
CA SER A 221 -10.44 19.60 -12.67
C SER A 221 -11.51 20.52 -12.08
N GLN A 222 -11.51 21.77 -12.56
CA GLN A 222 -12.44 22.82 -12.17
C GLN A 222 -13.07 23.45 -13.42
N SER A 223 -14.39 23.60 -13.43
CA SER A 223 -15.13 24.30 -14.47
C SER A 223 -15.86 25.51 -13.90
N ILE A 224 -15.74 26.64 -14.58
CA ILE A 224 -16.40 27.90 -14.19
C ILE A 224 -17.39 28.25 -15.29
N LEU A 225 -18.68 28.19 -14.98
CA LEU A 225 -19.76 28.47 -15.93
C LEU A 225 -20.35 29.85 -15.67
N PHE A 226 -20.09 30.82 -16.53
CA PHE A 226 -20.66 32.18 -16.41
C PHE A 226 -22.02 32.31 -17.11
N GLN A 227 -22.94 33.05 -16.49
CA GLN A 227 -24.24 33.48 -17.02
C GLN A 227 -24.52 34.95 -16.61
N LEU A 228 -24.69 35.88 -17.55
CA LEU A 228 -25.09 37.25 -17.19
C LEU A 228 -26.09 37.87 -18.17
N GLN A 229 -27.01 38.63 -17.60
CA GLN A 229 -27.97 39.50 -18.26
C GLN A 229 -27.45 40.95 -18.15
N ASN A 230 -27.14 41.57 -19.30
CA ASN A 230 -26.64 42.94 -19.52
C ASN A 230 -25.17 43.31 -19.18
N ARG A 231 -24.31 43.21 -20.24
CA ARG A 231 -23.03 43.93 -20.58
C ARG A 231 -21.72 43.13 -20.42
N TYR A 232 -20.66 43.38 -21.19
CA TYR A 232 -20.51 43.13 -22.63
C TYR A 232 -19.59 41.92 -22.89
N TYR A 233 -18.66 41.59 -21.98
CA TYR A 233 -17.70 40.47 -22.08
C TYR A 233 -17.19 40.12 -20.68
N TYR A 234 -16.58 38.94 -20.52
CA TYR A 234 -15.88 38.51 -19.31
C TYR A 234 -14.39 38.76 -19.43
N SER A 235 -13.74 39.08 -18.30
CA SER A 235 -12.31 39.35 -18.27
C SER A 235 -11.69 38.95 -16.95
N ILE A 236 -10.65 38.11 -17.00
CA ILE A 236 -10.00 37.50 -15.83
C ILE A 236 -8.48 37.66 -15.96
N LYS A 237 -7.87 38.26 -14.94
CA LYS A 237 -6.41 38.45 -14.86
C LYS A 237 -5.70 37.39 -14.00
N ASP A 238 -6.42 36.77 -13.07
CA ASP A 238 -5.81 35.80 -12.16
C ASP A 238 -6.85 34.77 -11.70
N ILE A 239 -6.52 33.51 -11.86
CA ILE A 239 -7.17 32.36 -11.25
C ILE A 239 -6.12 31.69 -10.37
N SER A 240 -6.32 31.79 -9.06
CA SER A 240 -5.43 31.22 -8.06
C SER A 240 -6.12 30.07 -7.34
N VAL A 241 -5.57 28.86 -7.45
CA VAL A 241 -6.08 27.67 -6.76
C VAL A 241 -5.05 27.25 -5.72
N GLY A 242 -5.28 27.63 -4.46
CA GLY A 242 -4.40 27.27 -3.36
C GLY A 242 -4.69 25.86 -2.91
N GLY A 243 -3.71 24.95 -3.04
CA GLY A 243 -3.83 23.59 -2.53
C GLY A 243 -2.48 22.97 -2.23
N MET A 244 -2.50 21.74 -1.74
CA MET A 244 -1.30 20.96 -1.44
C MET A 244 -1.43 19.52 -1.97
N CYS A 245 -0.30 18.86 -2.11
CA CYS A 245 -0.26 17.46 -2.52
C CYS A 245 -0.74 16.54 -1.41
N ILE A 246 -1.35 15.42 -1.82
CA ILE A 246 -1.82 14.39 -0.90
C ILE A 246 -0.66 13.45 -0.60
N CYS A 247 0.06 13.71 0.49
CA CYS A 247 1.18 12.87 0.95
C CYS A 247 0.92 12.18 2.30
N TYR A 248 -0.34 12.20 2.77
CA TYR A 248 -0.82 11.59 4.02
C TYR A 248 0.02 11.90 5.27
N GLY A 249 0.64 13.08 5.37
CA GLY A 249 1.46 13.42 6.53
C GLY A 249 2.89 12.82 6.51
N HIS A 250 3.36 12.34 5.35
CA HIS A 250 4.65 11.69 5.19
C HIS A 250 5.59 12.36 4.19
N ALA A 251 5.33 13.59 3.74
CA ALA A 251 6.26 14.35 2.89
C ALA A 251 6.21 15.84 3.19
N ARG A 252 7.37 16.52 3.17
CA ARG A 252 7.47 17.98 3.34
C ARG A 252 7.27 18.76 2.06
N SER A 253 7.42 18.10 0.92
CA SER A 253 7.48 18.72 -0.40
C SER A 253 6.98 17.75 -1.47
N CYS A 254 6.47 18.32 -2.54
CA CYS A 254 6.07 17.58 -3.74
C CYS A 254 6.49 18.37 -4.99
N PRO A 255 7.77 18.30 -5.42
CA PRO A 255 8.22 19.02 -6.60
C PRO A 255 7.55 18.52 -7.89
N LEU A 256 7.57 19.37 -8.92
CA LEU A 256 7.06 19.03 -10.24
C LEU A 256 8.06 18.11 -10.94
N ASP A 257 7.61 16.95 -11.39
CA ASP A 257 8.37 16.10 -12.30
C ASP A 257 8.21 16.63 -13.73
N GLU A 258 9.33 17.00 -14.35
CA GLU A 258 9.37 17.58 -15.70
C GLU A 258 8.90 16.63 -16.81
N ILE A 259 9.04 15.32 -16.60
CA ILE A 259 8.68 14.30 -17.61
C ILE A 259 7.18 14.03 -17.56
N THR A 260 6.66 13.72 -16.37
CA THR A 260 5.25 13.38 -16.18
C THR A 260 4.36 14.62 -16.04
N LYS A 261 4.95 15.79 -15.77
CA LYS A 261 4.26 17.05 -15.46
C LYS A 261 3.27 16.90 -14.29
N LYS A 262 3.65 16.10 -13.30
CA LYS A 262 2.90 15.82 -12.07
C LYS A 262 3.70 16.24 -10.84
N LEU A 263 3.01 16.62 -9.76
CA LEU A 263 3.64 16.94 -8.48
C LEU A 263 3.76 15.64 -7.67
N GLN A 264 4.99 15.16 -7.44
CA GLN A 264 5.25 13.88 -6.80
C GLN A 264 5.76 14.06 -5.36
N CYS A 265 5.17 13.37 -4.39
CA CYS A 265 5.60 13.46 -3.00
C CYS A 265 7.02 12.91 -2.82
N GLN A 266 7.88 13.66 -2.12
CA GLN A 266 9.16 13.15 -1.63
C GLN A 266 8.91 12.42 -0.31
N CYS A 267 8.57 11.14 -0.40
CA CYS A 267 8.14 10.36 0.75
C CYS A 267 9.26 10.17 1.79
N GLU A 268 8.91 10.44 3.04
CA GLU A 268 9.70 10.20 4.24
C GLU A 268 9.00 9.11 5.08
N HIS A 269 9.36 8.96 6.36
CA HIS A 269 8.69 8.03 7.27
C HIS A 269 8.69 6.56 6.80
N ASN A 270 9.66 6.19 5.95
CA ASN A 270 9.75 4.88 5.29
C ASN A 270 8.45 4.50 4.55
N THR A 271 7.78 5.50 3.98
CA THR A 271 6.61 5.33 3.13
C THR A 271 7.00 5.47 1.67
N CYS A 272 6.26 4.79 0.81
CA CYS A 272 6.52 4.67 -0.61
C CYS A 272 5.21 4.84 -1.41
N GLY A 273 5.32 5.02 -2.73
CA GLY A 273 4.20 5.31 -3.63
C GLY A 273 4.10 6.79 -3.99
N GLU A 274 3.29 7.14 -5.00
CA GLU A 274 3.18 8.53 -5.50
C GLU A 274 2.70 9.53 -4.42
N SER A 275 1.88 9.04 -3.49
CA SER A 275 1.26 9.80 -2.41
C SER A 275 1.72 9.33 -1.02
N CYS A 276 2.75 8.50 -0.91
CA CYS A 276 3.21 7.95 0.38
C CYS A 276 2.14 7.11 1.12
N ASN A 277 1.31 6.41 0.34
CA ASN A 277 0.12 5.69 0.79
C ASN A 277 0.37 4.23 1.22
N LYS A 278 1.63 3.81 1.26
CA LYS A 278 2.04 2.47 1.72
C LYS A 278 3.40 2.54 2.40
N CYS A 279 3.72 1.55 3.22
CA CYS A 279 5.08 1.37 3.71
C CYS A 279 6.00 0.91 2.58
N CYS A 280 7.28 1.25 2.69
CA CYS A 280 8.30 0.73 1.78
C CYS A 280 8.57 -0.76 2.04
N PRO A 281 9.12 -1.49 1.05
CA PRO A 281 9.59 -2.87 1.24
C PRO A 281 10.49 -2.99 2.48
N GLY A 282 10.21 -4.00 3.31
CA GLY A 282 10.91 -4.27 4.57
C GLY A 282 10.40 -3.48 5.78
N TYR A 283 9.41 -2.59 5.63
CA TYR A 283 8.89 -1.73 6.71
C TYR A 283 7.45 -2.05 7.15
N HIS A 284 7.09 -3.33 7.14
CA HIS A 284 5.74 -3.80 7.45
C HIS A 284 5.60 -4.41 8.85
N GLN A 285 6.38 -3.94 9.85
CA GLN A 285 6.25 -4.45 11.23
C GLN A 285 4.89 -4.08 11.85
N LYS A 286 4.35 -2.92 11.47
CA LYS A 286 3.05 -2.37 11.90
C LYS A 286 2.24 -1.93 10.68
N PRO A 287 0.90 -1.83 10.79
CA PRO A 287 0.08 -1.37 9.67
C PRO A 287 0.36 0.11 9.37
N TRP A 288 0.33 0.47 8.09
CA TRP A 288 0.47 1.86 7.65
C TRP A 288 -0.62 2.74 8.27
N ARG A 289 -0.26 3.96 8.67
CA ARG A 289 -1.17 4.97 9.20
C ARG A 289 -0.73 6.36 8.75
N PRO A 290 -1.67 7.28 8.42
CA PRO A 290 -1.32 8.63 8.01
C PRO A 290 -0.64 9.41 9.13
N GLY A 291 0.34 10.24 8.81
CA GLY A 291 0.94 11.19 9.74
C GLY A 291 -0.05 12.24 10.22
N THR A 292 0.04 12.61 11.50
CA THR A 292 -0.77 13.65 12.17
C THR A 292 0.17 14.69 12.80
N LEU A 293 -0.37 15.83 13.22
CA LEU A 293 0.43 16.88 13.88
C LEU A 293 1.17 16.35 15.12
N SER A 294 0.55 15.45 15.88
CA SER A 294 1.09 14.87 17.11
C SER A 294 1.89 13.57 16.91
N ALA A 295 1.62 12.80 15.85
CA ALA A 295 2.22 11.49 15.62
C ALA A 295 2.62 11.32 14.16
N GLY A 296 3.91 11.06 13.90
CA GLY A 296 4.45 10.92 12.54
C GLY A 296 4.07 9.61 11.85
N ASN A 297 3.69 8.59 12.63
CA ASN A 297 3.26 7.27 12.15
C ASN A 297 4.24 6.66 11.12
N LYS A 298 5.52 6.70 11.46
CA LYS A 298 6.61 6.15 10.65
C LYS A 298 6.48 4.63 10.51
N CYS A 299 6.62 4.12 9.28
CA CYS A 299 6.66 2.69 9.02
C CYS A 299 7.93 2.07 9.64
N GLU A 300 7.73 0.94 10.30
CA GLU A 300 8.74 0.29 11.13
C GLU A 300 9.33 -0.93 10.42
N LYS A 301 10.66 -1.03 10.44
CA LYS A 301 11.40 -2.10 9.75
C LYS A 301 11.09 -3.44 10.41
N CYS A 302 10.87 -4.48 9.61
CA CYS A 302 10.77 -5.84 10.12
C CYS A 302 12.15 -6.35 10.57
N ASN A 303 12.14 -7.19 11.61
CA ASN A 303 13.35 -7.87 12.04
C ASN A 303 13.46 -9.23 11.37
N CYS A 304 14.23 -9.33 10.29
CA CYS A 304 14.47 -10.61 9.61
C CYS A 304 15.87 -11.17 9.87
N HIS A 305 16.55 -10.74 10.94
CA HIS A 305 17.92 -11.11 11.27
C HIS A 305 18.94 -10.96 10.11
N ASN A 306 18.72 -9.98 9.23
CA ASN A 306 19.47 -9.76 7.98
C ASN A 306 19.44 -10.94 6.99
N LYS A 307 18.37 -11.75 7.03
CA LYS A 307 18.15 -12.90 6.14
C LYS A 307 17.00 -12.69 5.15
N ALA A 308 16.26 -11.60 5.27
CA ALA A 308 15.30 -11.16 4.27
C ALA A 308 15.33 -9.64 4.15
N GLU A 309 15.08 -9.13 2.95
CA GLU A 309 15.00 -7.70 2.67
C GLU A 309 13.59 -7.14 2.83
N ASP A 310 12.57 -7.96 2.54
CA ASP A 310 11.17 -7.56 2.56
C ASP A 310 10.34 -8.44 3.51
N CYS A 311 9.17 -7.93 3.89
CA CYS A 311 8.22 -8.55 4.78
C CYS A 311 6.81 -8.02 4.48
N TYR A 312 5.78 -8.75 4.91
CA TYR A 312 4.39 -8.26 4.88
C TYR A 312 3.81 -8.23 6.29
N TYR A 313 2.76 -7.42 6.48
CA TYR A 313 2.06 -7.34 7.76
C TYR A 313 0.92 -8.37 7.85
N ASN A 314 0.83 -9.07 8.98
CA ASN A 314 -0.24 -9.99 9.30
C ASN A 314 -0.84 -9.68 10.68
N GLN A 315 -2.13 -9.33 10.70
CA GLN A 315 -2.84 -8.98 11.94
C GLN A 315 -2.90 -10.14 12.94
N SER A 316 -3.14 -11.36 12.49
CA SER A 316 -3.23 -12.53 13.38
C SER A 316 -1.89 -12.81 14.09
N ILE A 317 -0.77 -12.57 13.42
CA ILE A 317 0.57 -12.70 14.02
C ILE A 317 0.82 -11.61 15.06
N ALA A 318 0.31 -10.40 14.82
CA ALA A 318 0.38 -9.31 15.78
C ALA A 318 -0.43 -9.58 17.03
N ASP A 319 -1.67 -10.07 16.88
CA ASP A 319 -2.55 -10.38 17.99
C ASP A 319 -1.98 -11.51 18.85
N GLN A 320 -1.31 -12.49 18.22
CA GLN A 320 -0.62 -13.60 18.89
C GLN A 320 0.74 -13.22 19.48
N LYS A 321 1.25 -11.99 19.26
CA LYS A 321 2.59 -11.55 19.67
C LYS A 321 3.70 -12.51 19.23
N ARG A 322 3.70 -12.89 17.94
CA ARG A 322 4.66 -13.85 17.38
C ARG A 322 5.73 -13.24 16.48
N SER A 323 5.55 -11.99 16.05
CA SER A 323 6.58 -11.26 15.28
C SER A 323 7.43 -10.40 16.21
N MET A 324 8.74 -10.53 16.07
CA MET A 324 9.73 -9.72 16.78
C MET A 324 10.05 -8.43 16.02
N ASP A 325 10.15 -7.31 16.74
CA ASP A 325 10.60 -6.03 16.20
C ASP A 325 12.14 -5.90 16.21
N ILE A 326 12.66 -4.76 15.74
CA ILE A 326 14.10 -4.47 15.72
C ILE A 326 14.73 -4.29 17.11
N HIS A 327 13.91 -4.13 18.15
CA HIS A 327 14.34 -3.99 19.54
C HIS A 327 14.30 -5.32 20.31
N GLY A 328 13.93 -6.41 19.65
CA GLY A 328 13.84 -7.74 20.26
C GLY A 328 12.54 -7.99 21.03
N GLN A 329 11.53 -7.12 20.86
CA GLN A 329 10.22 -7.25 21.51
C GLN A 329 9.23 -7.91 20.57
N TYR A 330 8.39 -8.80 21.10
CA TYR A 330 7.33 -9.47 20.33
C TYR A 330 6.11 -8.57 20.17
N VAL A 331 6.24 -7.56 19.29
CA VAL A 331 5.22 -6.55 19.01
C VAL A 331 5.11 -6.30 17.52
N GLY A 332 3.87 -6.17 17.02
CA GLY A 332 3.61 -6.04 15.58
C GLY A 332 3.45 -7.38 14.87
N GLY A 333 3.27 -7.33 13.56
CA GLY A 333 2.83 -8.46 12.74
C GLY A 333 3.67 -8.69 11.49
N GLY A 334 4.91 -8.21 11.47
CA GLY A 334 5.81 -8.37 10.32
C GLY A 334 6.18 -9.85 10.11
N VAL A 335 6.00 -10.35 8.89
CA VAL A 335 6.40 -11.70 8.47
C VAL A 335 7.37 -11.58 7.30
N CYS A 336 8.58 -12.08 7.48
CA CYS A 336 9.65 -11.99 6.49
C CYS A 336 9.34 -12.81 5.24
N LEU A 337 9.77 -12.29 4.08
CA LEU A 337 9.62 -12.93 2.78
C LEU A 337 10.97 -13.43 2.29
N ASN A 338 11.00 -14.60 1.62
CA ASN A 338 12.20 -15.14 0.98
C ASN A 338 13.41 -15.20 1.94
N CYS A 339 13.25 -15.86 3.09
CA CYS A 339 14.34 -16.07 4.03
C CYS A 339 15.53 -16.78 3.33
N THR A 340 16.68 -16.12 3.38
CA THR A 340 17.96 -16.61 2.82
C THR A 340 18.70 -17.45 3.87
N GLN A 341 19.89 -17.97 3.51
CA GLN A 341 20.73 -18.76 4.44
C GLN A 341 20.04 -20.03 4.96
N HIS A 342 19.14 -20.62 4.16
CA HIS A 342 18.34 -21.80 4.51
C HIS A 342 17.58 -21.64 5.84
N THR A 343 17.04 -20.44 6.07
CA THR A 343 16.23 -20.14 7.24
C THR A 343 14.75 -20.08 6.89
N ALA A 344 13.92 -20.24 7.92
CA ALA A 344 12.47 -20.14 7.87
C ALA A 344 11.96 -19.47 9.15
N GLY A 345 10.64 -19.38 9.29
CA GLY A 345 9.98 -18.73 10.43
C GLY A 345 9.51 -17.31 10.12
N ILE A 346 8.92 -16.66 11.13
CA ILE A 346 8.31 -15.33 10.97
C ILE A 346 9.38 -14.25 10.79
N ASN A 347 10.51 -14.41 11.48
CA ASN A 347 11.63 -13.50 11.55
C ASN A 347 12.91 -14.11 10.93
N CYS A 348 12.80 -15.23 10.20
CA CYS A 348 13.94 -16.02 9.70
C CYS A 348 14.85 -16.54 10.85
N GLU A 349 14.25 -16.91 11.96
CA GLU A 349 14.89 -17.32 13.21
C GLU A 349 15.27 -18.80 13.25
N MET A 350 14.48 -19.65 12.56
CA MET A 350 14.64 -21.10 12.50
C MET A 350 15.30 -21.55 11.19
N CYS A 351 15.74 -22.79 11.12
CA CYS A 351 16.20 -23.39 9.88
C CYS A 351 15.02 -23.86 9.04
N ALA A 352 15.17 -23.80 7.72
CA ALA A 352 14.22 -24.38 6.79
C ALA A 352 14.20 -25.90 6.92
N ASP A 353 13.11 -26.54 6.50
CA ASP A 353 12.99 -27.99 6.47
C ASP A 353 14.18 -28.62 5.71
N GLY A 354 14.73 -29.71 6.24
CA GLY A 354 15.96 -30.33 5.73
C GLY A 354 17.27 -29.69 6.18
N TYR A 355 17.21 -28.68 7.07
CA TYR A 355 18.37 -28.06 7.69
C TYR A 355 18.23 -27.97 9.22
N PHE A 356 19.36 -28.01 9.93
CA PHE A 356 19.40 -27.91 11.39
C PHE A 356 20.49 -26.94 11.87
N ARG A 357 20.42 -26.54 13.14
CA ARG A 357 21.44 -25.72 13.81
C ARG A 357 21.85 -26.37 15.14
N PRO A 358 23.12 -26.81 15.31
CA PRO A 358 23.56 -27.44 16.55
C PRO A 358 23.55 -26.49 17.75
N LEU A 359 22.88 -26.88 18.85
CA LEU A 359 22.65 -26.08 20.05
C LEU A 359 23.92 -25.69 20.87
N LYS A 360 25.11 -26.25 20.55
CA LYS A 360 26.32 -26.16 21.39
C LYS A 360 27.50 -25.39 20.78
N VAL A 361 27.34 -24.78 19.60
CA VAL A 361 28.43 -24.01 18.98
C VAL A 361 28.39 -22.57 19.51
N ARG A 362 29.44 -22.15 20.23
CA ARG A 362 29.58 -20.76 20.69
C ARG A 362 29.48 -19.81 19.50
N PHE A 363 28.84 -18.65 19.73
CA PHE A 363 28.54 -17.54 18.80
C PHE A 363 29.72 -17.03 17.93
N ARG A 364 30.94 -17.50 18.17
CA ARG A 364 32.17 -17.03 17.50
C ARG A 364 32.39 -17.65 16.10
N ASN A 365 31.75 -18.77 15.77
CA ASN A 365 31.93 -19.43 14.46
C ASN A 365 30.78 -19.27 13.46
N GLY A 366 29.67 -18.60 13.83
CA GLY A 366 28.64 -18.19 12.87
C GLY A 366 28.10 -19.27 11.94
N LEU A 367 28.11 -20.55 12.33
CA LEU A 367 27.57 -21.61 11.47
C LEU A 367 26.06 -21.40 11.32
N GLY A 368 25.66 -21.13 10.08
CA GLY A 368 24.27 -21.00 9.65
C GLY A 368 23.52 -22.32 9.72
N CYS A 369 22.44 -22.44 8.95
CA CYS A 369 21.69 -23.69 8.86
C CYS A 369 22.47 -24.73 8.03
N ILE A 370 22.65 -25.92 8.60
CA ILE A 370 23.44 -27.03 8.04
C ILE A 370 22.47 -28.04 7.42
N PRO A 371 22.70 -28.56 6.20
CA PRO A 371 21.82 -29.56 5.60
C PRO A 371 21.85 -30.87 6.38
N CYS A 372 20.69 -31.51 6.51
CA CYS A 372 20.52 -32.79 7.21
C CYS A 372 21.11 -33.98 6.44
N ASN A 373 21.11 -33.93 5.10
CA ASN A 373 21.53 -35.03 4.21
C ASN A 373 20.85 -36.39 4.52
N CYS A 374 19.58 -36.37 4.89
CA CYS A 374 18.80 -37.59 5.12
C CYS A 374 18.50 -38.31 3.80
N SER A 375 18.63 -39.65 3.80
CA SER A 375 18.36 -40.48 2.62
C SER A 375 16.89 -40.46 2.26
N GLN A 376 16.55 -40.08 1.02
CA GLN A 376 15.17 -40.07 0.53
C GLN A 376 14.46 -41.44 0.64
N PHE A 377 15.24 -42.53 0.60
CA PHE A 377 14.74 -43.91 0.71
C PHE A 377 14.81 -44.45 2.14
N GLY A 378 15.85 -44.07 2.89
CA GLY A 378 16.10 -44.60 4.23
C GLY A 378 15.44 -43.81 5.37
N SER A 379 14.84 -42.66 5.08
CA SER A 379 14.23 -41.76 6.07
C SER A 379 12.78 -41.41 5.75
N VAL A 380 12.01 -41.14 6.79
CA VAL A 380 10.59 -40.75 6.71
C VAL A 380 10.43 -39.40 6.03
N SER A 381 11.40 -38.50 6.18
CA SER A 381 11.45 -37.20 5.52
C SER A 381 12.90 -36.72 5.38
N GLU A 382 13.12 -35.71 4.54
CA GLU A 382 14.44 -35.07 4.38
C GLU A 382 14.88 -34.27 5.63
N GLY A 383 14.01 -34.13 6.63
CA GLY A 383 14.27 -33.40 7.87
C GLY A 383 15.01 -34.23 8.92
N CYS A 384 15.74 -33.52 9.79
CA CYS A 384 16.46 -34.08 10.93
C CYS A 384 16.18 -33.30 12.21
N ASP A 385 16.55 -33.87 13.36
CA ASP A 385 16.45 -33.19 14.65
C ASP A 385 17.54 -32.12 14.86
N ASP A 386 17.53 -31.46 16.02
CA ASP A 386 18.52 -30.43 16.39
C ASP A 386 19.96 -30.96 16.51
N GLN A 387 20.16 -32.28 16.48
CA GLN A 387 21.46 -32.95 16.47
C GLN A 387 21.90 -33.39 15.07
N GLY A 388 21.04 -33.24 14.05
CA GLY A 388 21.29 -33.72 12.70
C GLY A 388 20.83 -35.16 12.46
N GLN A 389 20.09 -35.77 13.40
CA GLN A 389 19.66 -37.15 13.30
C GLN A 389 18.40 -37.29 12.41
N CYS A 390 18.52 -38.08 11.36
CA CYS A 390 17.43 -38.40 10.45
C CYS A 390 16.44 -39.39 11.07
N HIS A 391 15.15 -39.19 10.79
CA HIS A 391 14.10 -40.11 11.22
C HIS A 391 14.06 -41.28 10.24
N CYS A 392 14.72 -42.38 10.57
CA CYS A 392 14.83 -43.55 9.67
C CYS A 392 13.47 -44.27 9.54
N VAL A 393 13.19 -44.84 8.36
CA VAL A 393 12.03 -45.73 8.20
C VAL A 393 12.24 -47.02 9.01
N PRO A 394 11.17 -47.71 9.45
CA PRO A 394 11.31 -48.98 10.16
C PRO A 394 12.20 -49.96 9.39
N GLY A 395 13.16 -50.57 10.08
CA GLY A 395 14.13 -51.49 9.46
C GLY A 395 15.38 -50.83 8.88
N VAL A 396 15.52 -49.50 8.93
CA VAL A 396 16.73 -48.76 8.51
C VAL A 396 17.41 -48.13 9.73
N ALA A 397 18.74 -48.18 9.77
CA ALA A 397 19.58 -47.53 10.78
C ALA A 397 20.80 -46.86 10.11
N GLY A 398 20.69 -45.55 9.85
CA GLY A 398 21.72 -44.79 9.14
C GLY A 398 21.81 -45.20 7.67
N GLU A 399 23.01 -45.46 7.17
CA GLU A 399 23.26 -45.92 5.78
C GLU A 399 23.20 -47.45 5.63
N LYS A 400 22.54 -48.15 6.56
CA LYS A 400 22.43 -49.61 6.59
C LYS A 400 21.04 -50.04 7.07
N CYS A 401 20.68 -51.29 6.85
CA CYS A 401 19.51 -51.87 7.51
C CYS A 401 19.76 -51.97 9.02
N ALA A 402 18.69 -51.81 9.79
CA ALA A 402 18.68 -52.01 11.23
C ALA A 402 18.99 -53.48 11.56
N LEU A 403 19.37 -53.73 12.82
CA LEU A 403 19.56 -55.09 13.31
C LEU A 403 18.30 -55.94 13.07
N GLY A 404 18.47 -57.13 12.48
CA GLY A 404 17.37 -58.00 12.06
C GLY A 404 16.77 -57.71 10.68
N TYR A 405 17.36 -56.81 9.88
CA TYR A 405 16.93 -56.48 8.52
C TYR A 405 18.10 -56.59 7.51
N ARG A 406 17.82 -56.90 6.24
CA ARG A 406 18.80 -57.06 5.15
C ARG A 406 18.36 -56.39 3.84
N ASP A 407 19.25 -56.34 2.84
CA ASP A 407 18.97 -55.84 1.47
C ASP A 407 18.77 -54.31 1.32
N TYR A 408 19.67 -53.48 1.89
CA TYR A 408 19.64 -52.01 1.71
C TYR A 408 19.72 -51.63 0.21
N PRO A 409 18.89 -50.72 -0.31
CA PRO A 409 18.01 -49.77 0.40
C PRO A 409 16.61 -50.28 0.78
N ASP A 410 16.16 -51.42 0.25
CA ASP A 410 14.83 -51.99 0.48
C ASP A 410 14.87 -52.98 1.65
N CYS A 411 15.12 -52.45 2.86
CA CYS A 411 15.35 -53.29 4.03
C CYS A 411 14.17 -54.22 4.35
N VAL A 412 14.39 -55.53 4.23
CA VAL A 412 13.42 -56.58 4.58
C VAL A 412 13.82 -57.25 5.89
N ALA A 413 12.82 -57.60 6.72
CA ALA A 413 13.07 -58.33 7.96
C ALA A 413 13.68 -59.70 7.63
N CYS A 414 14.68 -60.09 8.42
CA CYS A 414 15.31 -61.40 8.30
C CYS A 414 14.34 -62.49 8.78
N ASP A 415 14.15 -63.51 7.95
CA ASP A 415 13.32 -64.68 8.25
C ASP A 415 14.13 -65.70 9.07
N CYS A 416 14.58 -65.26 10.25
CA CYS A 416 15.35 -66.10 11.17
C CYS A 416 14.41 -66.92 12.05
N ASP A 417 14.57 -68.24 12.08
CA ASP A 417 13.85 -69.09 13.03
C ASP A 417 14.31 -68.78 14.46
N LEU A 418 13.38 -68.35 15.31
CA LEU A 418 13.63 -68.07 16.73
C LEU A 418 14.10 -69.31 17.51
N SER A 419 13.97 -70.51 16.93
CA SER A 419 14.45 -71.77 17.48
C SER A 419 15.98 -71.87 17.36
N GLY A 420 16.70 -71.15 18.21
CA GLY A 420 18.17 -71.24 18.32
C GLY A 420 18.96 -70.13 17.62
N THR A 421 18.27 -69.16 17.00
CA THR A 421 18.88 -67.97 16.40
C THR A 421 18.33 -66.68 17.02
N LYS A 422 19.15 -65.62 16.99
CA LYS A 422 18.77 -64.27 17.41
C LYS A 422 18.15 -63.54 16.23
N ALA A 423 16.89 -63.13 16.38
CA ALA A 423 16.17 -62.31 15.38
C ALA A 423 16.92 -61.03 14.98
N GLU A 424 17.75 -60.50 15.88
CA GLU A 424 18.44 -59.22 15.71
C GLU A 424 19.80 -59.33 14.99
N THR A 425 20.31 -60.54 14.73
CA THR A 425 21.73 -60.76 14.38
C THR A 425 21.92 -61.40 13.00
N CYS A 426 21.22 -60.93 11.96
CA CYS A 426 21.47 -61.39 10.59
C CYS A 426 22.59 -60.58 9.92
N ASN A 427 23.53 -61.25 9.25
CA ASN A 427 24.59 -60.60 8.46
C ASN A 427 24.00 -60.02 7.16
N GLY A 428 24.12 -58.70 6.97
CA GLY A 428 23.49 -57.95 5.87
C GLY A 428 23.92 -58.31 4.45
N THR A 429 25.00 -59.07 4.25
CA THR A 429 25.47 -59.51 2.92
C THR A 429 25.25 -60.99 2.62
N GLU A 430 25.11 -61.83 3.65
CA GLU A 430 25.05 -63.30 3.50
C GLU A 430 23.69 -63.87 3.91
N GLY A 431 22.83 -63.07 4.56
CA GLY A 431 21.51 -63.50 5.02
C GLY A 431 21.55 -64.53 6.16
N VAL A 432 22.72 -64.73 6.79
CA VAL A 432 22.95 -65.73 7.85
C VAL A 432 22.58 -65.14 9.21
N CYS A 433 21.70 -65.83 9.94
CA CYS A 433 21.27 -65.48 11.29
C CYS A 433 22.29 -65.93 12.34
N GLY A 434 22.59 -65.07 13.32
CA GLY A 434 23.44 -65.40 14.44
C GLY A 434 22.76 -66.38 15.40
N CYS A 435 23.53 -67.34 15.90
CA CYS A 435 23.03 -68.31 16.89
C CYS A 435 22.85 -67.65 18.26
N GLU A 436 21.98 -68.22 19.11
CA GLU A 436 21.78 -67.74 20.48
C GLU A 436 23.10 -67.75 21.28
N GLU A 437 23.95 -68.74 21.01
CA GLU A 437 25.26 -68.98 21.61
C GLU A 437 26.41 -68.56 20.66
N GLU A 438 27.47 -67.94 21.18
CA GLU A 438 28.67 -67.51 20.41
C GLU A 438 29.59 -68.68 20.01
N THR A 439 29.03 -69.87 19.81
CA THR A 439 29.76 -71.11 19.50
C THR A 439 29.85 -71.39 18.00
N GLY A 440 29.15 -70.60 17.17
CA GLY A 440 29.06 -70.81 15.72
C GLY A 440 28.17 -71.98 15.30
N ILE A 441 27.42 -72.58 16.24
CA ILE A 441 26.49 -73.69 16.02
C ILE A 441 25.12 -73.29 16.58
N CYS A 442 24.10 -73.23 15.73
CA CYS A 442 22.75 -72.85 16.14
C CYS A 442 22.03 -74.08 16.68
N THR A 443 21.79 -74.13 17.98
CA THR A 443 21.08 -75.23 18.64
C THR A 443 19.57 -75.06 18.48
N CYS A 444 18.97 -75.84 17.58
CA CYS A 444 17.52 -75.87 17.41
C CYS A 444 16.84 -76.26 18.72
N LYS A 445 15.90 -75.43 19.19
CA LYS A 445 15.14 -75.71 20.42
C LYS A 445 14.04 -76.74 20.10
N VAL A 446 14.08 -77.89 20.76
CA VAL A 446 13.16 -79.01 20.53
C VAL A 446 11.70 -78.57 20.75
N LEU A 447 10.91 -78.50 19.68
CA LEU A 447 9.45 -78.43 19.77
C LEU A 447 8.94 -79.85 20.05
N SER A 448 8.43 -80.08 21.26
CA SER A 448 7.75 -81.33 21.59
C SER A 448 6.36 -81.31 20.96
N TYR A 449 6.13 -82.12 19.92
CA TYR A 449 4.79 -82.39 19.40
C TYR A 449 4.33 -83.78 19.84
N SER A 450 3.12 -83.87 20.38
CA SER A 450 2.46 -85.14 20.69
C SER A 450 1.48 -85.45 19.56
N ALA A 451 1.76 -86.49 18.77
CA ALA A 451 0.85 -86.95 17.73
C ALA A 451 -0.23 -87.88 18.32
N PRO A 452 -1.52 -87.71 17.98
CA PRO A 452 -2.59 -88.64 18.37
C PRO A 452 -2.61 -89.87 17.46
N SER A 453 -3.04 -90.99 18.04
CA SER A 453 -3.23 -92.30 17.40
C SER A 453 -4.08 -92.25 16.13
N GLY A 454 -3.50 -92.62 14.97
CA GLY A 454 -4.25 -92.83 13.74
C GLY A 454 -3.35 -93.20 12.56
N GLU A 455 -3.68 -94.29 11.87
CA GLU A 455 -2.91 -94.96 10.83
C GLU A 455 -2.62 -94.07 9.60
N GLY A 456 -1.34 -93.89 9.26
CA GLY A 456 -0.88 -93.25 8.04
C GLY A 456 0.63 -93.42 7.86
N PHE A 457 1.03 -94.12 6.80
CA PHE A 457 2.42 -94.46 6.47
C PHE A 457 3.27 -93.21 6.22
N LEU A 458 4.32 -93.01 7.03
CA LEU A 458 5.48 -92.17 6.73
C LEU A 458 6.71 -93.00 7.12
N ASP A 459 7.64 -93.09 6.18
CA ASP A 459 8.87 -93.88 6.26
C ASP A 459 9.78 -93.28 7.35
N ILE A 460 9.92 -93.98 8.49
CA ILE A 460 10.74 -93.57 9.62
C ILE A 460 11.78 -94.66 9.84
N ASP A 461 13.05 -94.33 9.61
CA ASP A 461 14.18 -95.16 10.02
C ASP A 461 14.34 -95.08 11.55
N CYS A 462 13.58 -95.93 12.26
CA CYS A 462 13.75 -96.11 13.69
C CYS A 462 15.00 -96.97 13.96
N ILE A 463 16.10 -96.34 14.42
CA ILE A 463 17.24 -97.09 14.96
C ILE A 463 16.79 -97.83 16.22
N LYS A 464 16.63 -99.16 16.08
CA LYS A 464 16.44 -100.10 17.19
C LYS A 464 17.78 -100.25 17.92
N VAL A 465 17.92 -99.66 19.11
CA VAL A 465 18.92 -100.13 20.09
C VAL A 465 18.22 -101.18 20.95
N MET A 466 18.51 -102.46 20.70
CA MET A 466 18.18 -103.52 21.65
C MET A 466 19.47 -103.88 22.40
N GLU A 467 19.55 -103.50 23.67
CA GLU A 467 20.34 -104.23 24.67
C GLU A 467 19.47 -105.38 25.22
N ASP A 468 20.04 -106.57 25.22
CA ASP A 468 19.39 -107.79 25.73
C ASP A 468 19.36 -107.81 27.27
N THR A 469 18.14 -107.89 27.81
CA THR A 469 17.74 -108.49 29.09
C THR A 469 18.06 -107.77 30.42
N GLY A 470 17.02 -107.14 31.02
CA GLY A 470 16.89 -107.08 32.49
C GLY A 470 16.09 -105.94 33.14
N LEU A 471 14.75 -105.95 33.02
CA LEU A 471 13.73 -105.28 33.87
C LEU A 471 13.48 -103.74 33.78
N LYS A 472 12.19 -103.47 33.48
CA LYS A 472 11.25 -102.41 33.95
C LYS A 472 11.12 -101.06 33.20
N GLU A 473 9.85 -100.83 32.86
CA GLU A 473 9.10 -99.57 32.70
C GLU A 473 9.26 -98.73 31.40
N LEU A 474 8.15 -98.75 30.63
CA LEU A 474 7.39 -97.57 30.17
C LEU A 474 8.20 -96.33 29.72
N GLU A 475 8.20 -96.06 28.41
CA GLU A 475 7.50 -94.91 27.81
C GLU A 475 8.07 -94.49 26.44
N LYS A 476 7.13 -94.07 25.56
CA LYS A 476 7.27 -93.04 24.51
C LYS A 476 8.48 -93.17 23.57
N ALA A 477 8.21 -93.64 22.35
CA ALA A 477 9.09 -93.34 21.22
C ALA A 477 9.11 -91.82 21.00
N LEU A 478 10.28 -91.21 21.21
CA LEU A 478 10.54 -89.82 20.89
C LEU A 478 10.95 -89.78 19.40
N CYS A 479 10.00 -89.46 18.52
CA CYS A 479 10.34 -89.16 17.12
C CYS A 479 10.87 -87.72 17.06
N ILE A 480 12.16 -87.57 16.74
CA ILE A 480 12.75 -86.27 16.43
C ILE A 480 12.65 -86.10 14.92
N ILE A 481 11.79 -85.20 14.48
CA ILE A 481 11.74 -84.75 13.08
C ILE A 481 12.70 -83.56 12.97
N TYR A 482 13.72 -83.70 12.14
CA TYR A 482 14.54 -82.57 11.71
C TYR A 482 14.07 -82.17 10.33
N GLU A 483 13.45 -81.00 10.23
CA GLU A 483 13.27 -80.32 8.95
C GLU A 483 14.12 -79.05 9.03
N CYS A 484 15.30 -79.10 8.41
CA CYS A 484 16.16 -77.94 8.21
C CYS A 484 16.21 -77.67 6.70
N THR A 485 15.55 -76.60 6.26
CA THR A 485 15.87 -75.89 5.02
C THR A 485 15.88 -74.41 5.29
#